data_AF-A0A3B9NCH2-F1
#
_entry.id   AF-A0A3B9NCH2-F1
#
_cell.length_a   1.000
_cell.length_b   1.000
_cell.length_c   1.000
_cell.angle_alpha   90.00
_cell.angle_beta   90.00
_cell.angle_gamma   90.00
#
_symmetry.space_group_name_H-M   'P 1'
#
loop_
_entity.id
_entity.type
_entity.pdbx_description
1 polymer ?
#
loop_
_entity_poly.entity_id
_entity_poly.type
_entity_poly.pdbx_seq_one_letter_code
_entity_poly.pdbx_strand_id
1 'polypeptide(L)'
;MEGGSPNSFKLIGNGYAADPWVVYYQGVKVKGASPSTFKALGGGYAKDSWAVYYRGQELKGAGASTFEYLDNGYARDAYTKFYRGEKLD
;
A
#
# COMPACT_ATOMS: atom_id res chain seq x y z
N MET A 1 33.46 17.09 7.18
CA MET A 1 33.46 15.86 6.38
C MET A 1 32.31 15.02 6.90
N GLU A 2 31.08 15.29 6.46
CA GLU A 2 30.46 14.67 5.27
C GLU A 2 30.28 13.16 5.48
N GLY A 3 29.10 12.56 5.39
CA GLY A 3 27.76 13.04 5.13
C GLY A 3 26.83 11.90 5.55
N GLY A 4 25.96 12.13 6.53
CA GLY A 4 24.84 11.23 6.73
C GLY A 4 23.90 11.46 5.56
N SER A 5 23.92 10.59 4.56
CA SER A 5 22.84 10.55 3.57
C SER A 5 21.53 10.52 4.37
N PRO A 6 20.65 11.53 4.27
CA PRO A 6 19.38 11.46 4.96
C PRO A 6 18.71 10.20 4.44
N ASN A 7 18.51 9.21 5.31
CA ASN A 7 17.63 8.06 5.03
C ASN A 7 16.33 8.67 4.49
N SER A 8 16.15 8.62 3.17
CA SER A 8 15.22 9.52 2.48
C SER A 8 13.82 8.98 2.68
N PHE A 9 13.24 9.34 3.81
CA PHE A 9 11.88 9.00 4.17
C PHE A 9 10.94 9.77 3.24
N LYS A 10 10.19 9.05 2.43
CA LYS A 10 9.26 9.57 1.45
C LYS A 10 7.83 9.40 1.94
N LEU A 11 7.10 10.49 1.97
CA LEU A 11 5.64 10.44 2.12
C LEU A 11 5.03 9.94 0.81
N ILE A 12 4.27 8.85 0.88
CA ILE A 12 3.56 8.26 -0.26
C ILE A 12 2.12 8.79 -0.31
N GLY A 13 1.53 9.05 0.86
CA GLY A 13 0.17 9.59 1.01
C GLY A 13 -0.81 8.56 1.58
N ASN A 14 -2.03 9.00 1.90
CA ASN A 14 -3.07 8.16 2.52
C ASN A 14 -2.60 7.45 3.82
N GLY A 15 -1.72 8.10 4.59
CA GLY A 15 -1.13 7.53 5.80
C GLY A 15 0.09 6.62 5.54
N TYR A 16 0.45 6.37 4.28
CA TYR A 16 1.65 5.61 3.93
C TYR A 16 2.88 6.51 3.75
N ALA A 17 4.00 5.97 4.19
CA ALA A 17 5.32 6.51 3.95
C ALA A 17 6.32 5.36 3.80
N ALA A 18 7.49 5.60 3.23
CA ALA A 18 8.52 4.58 3.12
C ALA A 18 9.92 5.20 3.19
N ASP A 19 10.85 4.45 3.74
CA ASP A 19 12.29 4.65 3.48
C ASP A 19 12.73 3.63 2.40
N PRO A 20 14.01 3.61 1.98
CA PRO A 20 14.49 2.67 0.96
C PRO A 20 14.26 1.18 1.28
N TRP A 21 14.02 0.83 2.55
CA TRP A 21 13.96 -0.55 3.03
C TRP A 21 12.61 -0.95 3.60
N VAL A 22 11.83 0.01 4.12
CA VAL A 22 10.60 -0.28 4.85
C VAL A 22 9.46 0.65 4.43
N VAL A 23 8.27 0.08 4.29
CA VAL A 23 7.02 0.82 4.16
C VAL A 23 6.32 0.89 5.51
N TYR A 24 5.73 2.03 5.82
CA TYR A 24 4.98 2.30 7.03
C TYR A 24 3.57 2.78 6.71
N TYR A 25 2.61 2.42 7.55
CA TYR A 25 1.29 3.00 7.62
C TYR A 25 1.11 3.63 9.01
N GLN A 26 0.91 4.94 9.08
CA GLN A 26 0.77 5.69 10.34
C GLN A 26 1.90 5.39 11.35
N GLY A 27 3.13 5.26 10.85
CA GLY A 27 4.32 4.95 11.67
C GLY A 27 4.52 3.47 11.99
N VAL A 28 3.59 2.59 11.62
CA VAL A 28 3.69 1.13 11.83
C VAL A 28 4.19 0.45 10.57
N LYS A 29 5.19 -0.43 10.71
CA LYS A 29 5.75 -1.19 9.59
C LYS A 29 4.69 -2.05 8.89
N VAL A 30 4.58 -1.90 7.56
CA VAL A 30 3.78 -2.74 6.68
C VAL A 30 4.58 -4.00 6.37
N LYS A 31 4.13 -5.15 6.88
CA LYS A 31 4.83 -6.42 6.69
C LYS A 31 4.71 -6.90 5.24
N GLY A 32 5.84 -7.33 4.66
CA GLY A 32 5.89 -7.91 3.31
C GLY A 32 5.88 -6.90 2.16
N ALA A 33 5.65 -5.61 2.44
CA ALA A 33 5.61 -4.58 1.42
C ALA A 33 6.98 -4.31 0.79
N SER A 34 6.99 -4.16 -0.53
CA SER A 34 8.17 -3.80 -1.32
C SER A 34 8.28 -2.27 -1.49
N PRO A 35 9.19 -1.56 -0.80
CA PRO A 35 9.26 -0.09 -0.83
C PRO A 35 9.49 0.46 -2.23
N SER A 36 10.33 -0.21 -3.03
CA SER A 36 10.73 0.23 -4.36
C SER A 36 9.57 0.33 -5.36
N THR A 37 8.48 -0.41 -5.16
CA THR A 37 7.32 -0.42 -6.07
C THR A 37 6.01 -0.03 -5.38
N PHE A 38 6.06 0.34 -4.10
CA PHE A 38 4.90 0.69 -3.30
C PHE A 38 4.21 1.98 -3.78
N LYS A 39 2.89 1.94 -3.88
CA LYS A 39 2.04 3.06 -4.30
C LYS A 39 0.77 3.09 -3.47
N ALA A 40 0.44 4.25 -2.90
CA ALA A 40 -0.89 4.49 -2.34
C ALA A 40 -1.91 4.67 -3.48
N LEU A 41 -3.07 4.03 -3.36
CA LEU A 41 -4.15 4.08 -4.35
C LEU A 41 -5.29 5.02 -3.93
N GLY A 42 -5.46 5.25 -2.62
CA GLY A 42 -6.54 6.06 -2.07
C GLY A 42 -7.40 5.29 -1.07
N GLY A 43 -8.14 6.01 -0.21
CA GLY A 43 -9.11 5.39 0.71
C GLY A 43 -8.51 4.41 1.73
N GLY A 44 -7.19 4.44 1.95
CA GLY A 44 -6.44 3.48 2.77
C GLY A 44 -5.87 2.29 2.00
N TYR A 45 -6.20 2.13 0.71
CA TYR A 45 -5.61 1.14 -0.16
C TYR A 45 -4.23 1.57 -0.67
N ALA A 46 -3.35 0.59 -0.81
CA ALA A 46 -2.07 0.70 -1.46
C ALA A 46 -1.71 -0.63 -2.11
N LYS A 47 -0.71 -0.64 -2.99
CA LYS A 47 -0.15 -1.87 -3.55
C LYS A 47 1.33 -1.74 -3.83
N ASP A 48 1.99 -2.87 -3.89
CA ASP A 48 3.26 -3.01 -4.60
C ASP A 48 3.09 -3.93 -5.81
N SER A 49 4.19 -4.42 -6.38
CA SER A 49 4.17 -5.30 -7.55
C SER A 49 3.49 -6.65 -7.31
N TRP A 50 3.38 -7.09 -6.05
CA TRP A 50 3.00 -8.46 -5.68
C TRP A 50 1.75 -8.50 -4.80
N ALA A 51 1.57 -7.50 -3.94
CA ALA A 51 0.52 -7.50 -2.93
C ALA A 51 -0.27 -6.19 -2.89
N VAL A 52 -1.49 -6.30 -2.37
CA VAL A 52 -2.37 -5.17 -2.09
C VAL A 52 -2.49 -5.04 -0.58
N TYR A 53 -2.58 -3.81 -0.10
CA TYR A 53 -2.66 -3.48 1.31
C TYR A 53 -3.85 -2.58 1.59
N TYR A 54 -4.53 -2.81 2.71
CA TYR A 54 -5.51 -1.91 3.28
C TYR A 54 -5.04 -1.50 4.68
N ARG A 55 -4.80 -0.20 4.88
CA ARG A 55 -4.32 0.37 6.15
C ARG A 55 -3.14 -0.39 6.77
N GLY A 56 -2.16 -0.75 5.92
CA GLY A 56 -0.95 -1.47 6.32
C GLY A 56 -1.11 -2.99 6.51
N GLN A 57 -2.29 -3.55 6.25
CA GLN A 57 -2.53 -4.99 6.28
C GLN A 57 -2.65 -5.55 4.87
N GLU A 58 -2.00 -6.68 4.60
CA GLU A 58 -2.06 -7.36 3.31
C GLU A 58 -3.45 -7.95 3.05
N LEU A 59 -4.01 -7.64 1.89
CA LEU A 59 -5.25 -8.20 1.34
C LEU A 59 -4.96 -9.52 0.63
N LYS A 60 -5.07 -10.63 1.37
CA LYS A 60 -4.78 -11.95 0.82
C LYS A 60 -5.70 -12.33 -0.34
N GLY A 61 -5.07 -12.71 -1.46
CA GLY A 61 -5.76 -13.14 -2.68
C GLY A 61 -6.33 -12.00 -3.52
N ALA A 62 -5.98 -10.73 -3.24
CA ALA A 62 -6.25 -9.63 -4.14
C ALA A 62 -5.21 -9.60 -5.28
N GLY A 63 -5.67 -9.45 -6.52
CA GLY A 63 -4.79 -9.39 -7.69
C GLY A 63 -4.09 -8.03 -7.82
N ALA A 64 -2.85 -7.89 -7.33
CA ALA A 64 -2.12 -6.61 -7.33
C ALA A 64 -2.01 -5.95 -8.72
N SER A 65 -1.81 -6.75 -9.77
CA SER A 65 -1.68 -6.26 -11.16
C SER A 65 -2.94 -5.57 -11.67
N THR A 66 -4.13 -6.04 -11.28
CA THR A 66 -5.44 -5.52 -11.73
C THR A 66 -6.16 -4.71 -10.67
N PHE A 67 -5.59 -4.59 -9.47
CA PHE A 67 -6.23 -3.87 -8.36
C PHE A 67 -6.32 -2.38 -8.64
N GLU A 68 -7.53 -1.83 -8.51
CA GLU A 68 -7.84 -0.41 -8.61
C GLU A 68 -8.72 0.05 -7.43
N TYR A 69 -8.44 1.26 -6.94
CA TYR A 69 -9.33 1.98 -6.05
C TYR A 69 -10.36 2.74 -6.90
N LEU A 70 -11.64 2.61 -6.56
CA LEU A 70 -12.75 3.21 -7.33
C LEU A 70 -13.12 4.57 -6.75
N ASP A 71 -13.76 4.59 -5.58
CA ASP A 71 -13.90 5.73 -4.67
C ASP A 71 -14.67 5.29 -3.41
N ASN A 72 -14.83 6.14 -2.39
CA ASN A 72 -15.69 5.91 -1.22
C ASN A 72 -15.42 4.58 -0.47
N GLY A 73 -14.17 4.12 -0.50
CA GLY A 73 -13.76 2.86 0.12
C GLY A 73 -14.00 1.60 -0.73
N TYR A 74 -14.57 1.74 -1.92
CA TYR A 74 -14.67 0.67 -2.89
C TYR A 74 -13.37 0.51 -3.68
N ALA A 75 -13.03 -0.75 -3.92
CA ALA A 75 -11.95 -1.14 -4.80
C ALA A 75 -12.34 -2.43 -5.51
N ARG A 76 -11.58 -2.82 -6.53
CA ARG A 76 -11.74 -4.13 -7.18
C ARG A 76 -10.42 -4.65 -7.70
N ASP A 77 -10.35 -5.95 -7.86
CA ASP A 77 -9.43 -6.59 -8.79
C ASP A 77 -10.21 -7.13 -10.01
N ALA A 78 -9.57 -7.95 -10.85
CA ALA A 78 -10.21 -8.56 -12.02
C ALA A 78 -11.44 -9.41 -11.67
N TYR A 79 -11.47 -10.03 -10.49
CA TYR A 79 -12.49 -11.00 -10.11
C TYR A 79 -13.32 -10.59 -8.89
N THR A 80 -12.77 -9.77 -7.99
CA THR A 80 -13.41 -9.47 -6.70
C THR A 80 -13.62 -7.97 -6.52
N LYS A 81 -14.74 -7.61 -5.90
CA LYS A 81 -14.95 -6.26 -5.36
C LYS A 81 -14.56 -6.25 -3.89
N PHE A 82 -14.10 -5.11 -3.42
CA PHE A 82 -13.72 -4.90 -2.03
C PHE A 82 -14.37 -3.64 -1.48
N TYR A 83 -14.74 -3.66 -0.21
CA TYR A 83 -15.15 -2.49 0.54
C TYR A 83 -14.34 -2.38 1.81
N ARG A 84 -13.56 -1.31 1.93
CA ARG A 84 -12.69 -1.03 3.09
C ARG A 84 -11.85 -2.24 3.55
N GLY A 85 -11.25 -2.94 2.60
CA GLY A 85 -10.39 -4.09 2.89
C GLY A 85 -11.11 -5.44 2.92
N GLU A 86 -12.45 -5.46 2.94
CA GLU A 86 -13.23 -6.68 2.98
C GLU A 86 -13.63 -7.10 1.56
N LYS A 87 -13.56 -8.40 1.25
CA LYS A 87 -14.10 -8.95 -0.01
C LYS A 87 -15.62 -8.85 0.00
N LEU A 88 -16.19 -8.43 -1.11
CA LEU A 88 -17.62 -8.49 -1.38
C LEU A 88 -17.88 -9.68 -2.30
N ASP A 89 -18.81 -10.54 -1.90
CA ASP A 89 -19.39 -11.61 -2.72
C ASP A 89 -20.55 -11.06 -3.57
#